data_AF-A0A3M4BHD5-F1
#
_entry.id   AF-A0A3M4BHD5-F1
#
_cell.length_a   1.000
_cell.length_b   1.000
_cell.length_c   1.000
_cell.angle_alpha   90.00
_cell.angle_beta   90.00
_cell.angle_gamma   90.00
#
_symmetry.space_group_name_H-M   'P 1'
#
loop_
_entity.id
_entity.type
_entity.pdbx_description
1 polymer ?
#
loop_
_entity_poly.entity_id
_entity_poly.type
_entity_poly.pdbx_seq_one_letter_code
_entity_poly.pdbx_strand_id
1 'polypeptide(L)'
;MYLRPAGSPDERDHATRRADLRLRSAEQPDNADPSHRPAPEPPVLRQWSPAPVEPRRPVDQRHGTRRPAPRDLPHPGQAHHKQWRNHEYKYDAWGNLIEKAVGIVRWQTFTYDCENRLVKTETMADTQVESTSSYQYDSLGRRVGKQSEIKGQSDQKRFLWQGLRMLREESPGQSSLYLYEPGSYAPLARVDQKEGETENKVYYYHTDQ
;
A
#
# COMPACT_ATOMS: atom_id res chain seq x y z
N MET A 1 -12.80 4.93 -5.95
CA MET A 1 -11.77 5.06 -7.00
C MET A 1 -11.68 3.73 -7.74
N TYR A 2 -12.11 3.67 -9.00
CA TYR A 2 -12.08 2.44 -9.80
C TYR A 2 -11.20 2.66 -11.04
N LEU A 3 -10.30 1.72 -11.31
CA LEU A 3 -9.43 1.71 -12.49
C LEU A 3 -10.13 0.89 -13.57
N ARG A 4 -10.29 1.43 -14.78
CA ARG A 4 -10.67 0.65 -15.96
C ARG A 4 -9.56 0.72 -17.01
N PRO A 5 -9.24 -0.41 -17.68
CA PRO A 5 -8.38 -0.38 -18.86
C PRO A 5 -9.10 0.34 -20.01
N ALA A 6 -8.34 1.04 -20.85
CA ALA A 6 -8.87 1.68 -22.05
C ALA A 6 -9.39 0.61 -23.03
N GLY A 7 -10.68 0.69 -23.39
CA GLY A 7 -11.24 -0.06 -24.50
C GLY A 7 -10.80 0.54 -25.84
N SER A 8 -10.45 -0.32 -26.79
CA SER A 8 -10.09 0.05 -28.17
C SER A 8 -11.30 0.63 -28.91
N PRO A 9 -11.15 1.71 -29.70
CA PRO A 9 -12.20 2.20 -30.59
C PRO A 9 -12.05 1.71 -32.03
N ASP A 10 -13.21 1.53 -32.69
CA ASP A 10 -13.51 1.28 -34.11
C ASP A 10 -13.17 -0.11 -34.71
N GLU A 11 -14.00 -0.73 -35.58
CA GLU A 11 -14.90 -0.16 -36.60
C GLU A 11 -16.05 -1.13 -37.00
N ARG A 12 -17.04 -0.61 -37.75
CA ARG A 12 -18.40 -1.13 -38.03
C ARG A 12 -18.55 -2.19 -39.14
N ASP A 13 -19.68 -2.90 -39.03
CA ASP A 13 -20.57 -3.49 -40.05
C ASP A 13 -20.06 -4.55 -41.06
N HIS A 14 -20.65 -5.75 -41.01
CA HIS A 14 -21.45 -6.30 -42.12
C HIS A 14 -22.21 -7.56 -41.68
N ALA A 15 -23.54 -7.52 -41.82
CA ALA A 15 -24.43 -8.67 -41.71
C ALA A 15 -24.29 -9.59 -42.94
N THR A 16 -24.43 -10.91 -42.77
CA THR A 16 -25.32 -11.79 -43.59
C THR A 16 -25.33 -13.23 -43.04
N ARG A 17 -26.54 -13.81 -43.05
CA ARG A 17 -27.01 -15.13 -42.61
C ARG A 17 -26.40 -16.30 -43.41
N ARG A 18 -26.22 -17.48 -42.78
CA ARG A 18 -26.99 -18.74 -43.00
C ARG A 18 -26.34 -19.96 -42.34
N ALA A 19 -27.21 -20.80 -41.74
CA ALA A 19 -27.25 -22.28 -41.69
C ALA A 19 -26.03 -23.04 -41.09
N ASP A 20 -26.11 -24.17 -40.39
CA ASP A 20 -27.12 -25.21 -40.35
C ASP A 20 -26.96 -26.11 -39.09
N LEU A 21 -27.95 -26.98 -38.92
CA LEU A 21 -28.23 -27.95 -37.83
C LEU A 21 -27.13 -28.93 -37.39
N ARG A 22 -27.22 -29.27 -36.08
CA ARG A 22 -27.12 -30.58 -35.39
C ARG A 22 -25.98 -31.56 -35.75
N LEU A 23 -25.24 -31.96 -34.71
CA LEU A 23 -25.22 -33.36 -34.22
C LEU A 23 -24.66 -33.42 -32.80
N ARG A 24 -25.37 -34.14 -31.93
CA ARG A 24 -24.94 -34.54 -30.59
C ARG A 24 -24.02 -35.75 -30.73
N SER A 25 -22.91 -35.78 -30.00
CA SER A 25 -22.31 -37.00 -29.49
C SER A 25 -21.92 -36.77 -28.04
N ALA A 26 -22.45 -37.63 -27.18
CA ALA A 26 -22.12 -37.73 -25.78
C ALA A 26 -21.00 -38.77 -25.64
N GLU A 27 -19.90 -38.40 -24.99
CA GLU A 27 -18.94 -39.33 -24.39
C GLU A 27 -18.53 -38.79 -23.00
N GLN A 28 -18.14 -39.73 -22.16
CA GLN A 28 -18.24 -39.79 -20.69
C GLN A 28 -17.35 -38.84 -19.88
N PRO A 29 -17.66 -38.63 -18.58
CA PRO A 29 -16.86 -37.82 -17.67
C PRO A 29 -15.52 -38.48 -17.36
N ASP A 30 -14.43 -37.77 -17.64
CA ASP A 30 -13.08 -38.19 -17.31
C ASP A 30 -12.86 -38.23 -15.79
N ASN A 31 -12.20 -39.31 -15.39
CA ASN A 31 -11.91 -39.72 -14.04
C ASN A 31 -10.83 -38.78 -13.44
N ALA A 32 -11.20 -37.95 -12.46
CA ALA A 32 -10.27 -37.04 -11.80
C ALA A 32 -9.30 -37.81 -10.88
N ASP A 33 -8.02 -37.80 -11.24
CA ASP A 33 -6.88 -38.17 -10.38
C ASP A 33 -6.80 -37.21 -9.17
N PRO A 34 -6.82 -37.69 -7.91
CA PRO A 34 -6.83 -36.83 -6.73
C PRO A 34 -5.45 -36.27 -6.34
N SER A 35 -4.41 -36.36 -7.19
CA SER A 35 -3.03 -36.00 -6.81
C SER A 35 -2.50 -34.65 -7.35
N HIS A 36 -3.35 -33.77 -7.87
CA HIS A 36 -2.94 -32.40 -8.27
C HIS A 36 -3.60 -31.31 -7.42
N ARG A 37 -2.96 -30.92 -6.31
CA ARG A 37 -3.27 -29.66 -5.63
C ARG A 37 -2.75 -28.50 -6.47
N PRO A 38 -3.56 -27.50 -6.83
CA PRO A 38 -3.04 -26.27 -7.41
C PRO A 38 -2.12 -25.57 -6.39
N ALA A 39 -0.99 -25.03 -6.88
CA ALA A 39 -0.06 -24.26 -6.06
C ALA A 39 -0.78 -23.09 -5.38
N PRO A 40 -0.44 -22.75 -4.12
CA PRO A 40 -1.05 -21.60 -3.44
C PRO A 40 -0.69 -20.31 -4.20
N GLU A 41 -1.70 -19.49 -4.48
CA GLU A 41 -1.51 -18.16 -5.06
C GLU A 41 -0.51 -17.35 -4.23
N PRO A 42 0.41 -16.58 -4.87
CA PRO A 42 1.34 -15.73 -4.14
C PRO A 42 0.55 -14.70 -3.30
N PRO A 43 1.00 -14.39 -2.08
CA PRO A 43 0.30 -13.48 -1.20
C PRO A 43 0.17 -12.11 -1.89
N VAL A 44 -1.08 -11.68 -2.10
CA VAL A 44 -1.41 -10.34 -2.58
C VAL A 44 -0.73 -9.33 -1.64
N LEU A 45 0.26 -8.61 -2.17
CA LEU A 45 0.86 -7.45 -1.55
C LEU A 45 -0.25 -6.41 -1.29
N ARG A 46 -0.88 -6.47 -0.11
CA ARG A 46 -1.77 -5.41 0.35
C ARG A 46 -0.94 -4.12 0.40
N GLN A 47 -1.23 -3.21 -0.53
CA GLN A 47 -0.79 -1.83 -0.43
C GLN A 47 -1.15 -1.33 0.97
N TRP A 48 -0.11 -1.01 1.74
CA TRP A 48 -0.26 -0.40 3.05
C TRP A 48 -0.77 1.03 2.83
N SER A 49 -2.07 1.22 3.00
CA SER A 49 -2.64 2.55 3.21
C SER A 49 -2.38 2.94 4.67
N PRO A 50 -1.75 4.08 4.95
CA PRO A 50 -1.69 4.59 6.32
C PRO A 50 -3.12 4.83 6.80
N ALA A 51 -3.40 4.47 8.06
CA ALA A 51 -4.70 4.72 8.68
C ALA A 51 -5.05 6.23 8.61
N PRO A 52 -6.34 6.59 8.41
CA PRO A 52 -6.74 7.98 8.33
C PRO A 52 -6.41 8.70 9.64
N VAL A 53 -5.69 9.81 9.53
CA VAL A 53 -5.51 10.78 10.61
C VAL A 53 -6.86 11.47 10.81
N GLU A 54 -7.54 11.19 11.92
CA GLU A 54 -8.72 11.97 12.30
C GLU A 54 -8.31 13.44 12.53
N PRO A 55 -9.03 14.41 11.95
CA PRO A 55 -8.77 15.81 12.23
C PRO A 55 -9.07 16.13 13.69
N ARG A 56 -8.16 16.88 14.32
CA ARG A 56 -8.30 17.36 15.69
C ARG A 56 -9.58 18.20 15.78
N ARG A 57 -10.45 17.89 16.76
CA ARG A 57 -11.63 18.72 17.06
C ARG A 57 -11.18 20.15 17.42
N PRO A 58 -11.92 21.20 17.01
CA PRO A 58 -11.62 22.55 17.44
C PRO A 58 -11.83 22.67 18.95
N VAL A 59 -10.92 23.35 19.64
CA VAL A 59 -11.07 23.68 21.06
C VAL A 59 -12.14 24.77 21.16
N ASP A 60 -13.28 24.45 21.78
CA ASP A 60 -14.33 25.44 22.04
C ASP A 60 -13.87 26.32 23.22
N GLN A 61 -13.66 27.61 22.95
CA GLN A 61 -13.32 28.60 23.97
C GLN A 61 -14.60 29.22 24.52
N ARG A 62 -15.24 28.60 25.53
CA ARG A 62 -16.18 29.32 26.38
C ARG A 62 -16.14 28.88 27.86
N HIS A 63 -15.90 29.89 28.67
CA HIS A 63 -16.21 30.09 30.10
C HIS A 63 -15.49 29.22 31.14
N GLY A 64 -14.77 29.95 32.00
CA GLY A 64 -13.95 29.41 33.06
C GLY A 64 -14.71 28.81 34.23
N THR A 65 -14.04 27.88 34.90
CA THR A 65 -14.16 27.65 36.34
C THR A 65 -12.96 26.83 36.82
N ARG A 66 -12.36 27.31 37.91
CA ARG A 66 -11.48 26.64 38.89
C ARG A 66 -10.28 25.83 38.36
N ARG A 67 -9.10 26.38 38.63
CA ARG A 67 -7.77 25.76 38.55
C ARG A 67 -7.75 24.45 39.38
N PRO A 68 -7.53 23.26 38.78
CA PRO A 68 -7.07 22.10 39.54
C PRO A 68 -5.55 22.21 39.75
N ALA A 69 -5.07 21.68 40.86
CA ALA A 69 -3.65 21.51 41.20
C ALA A 69 -2.85 20.87 40.05
N PRO A 70 -1.53 21.09 39.94
CA PRO A 70 -0.75 20.62 38.80
C PRO A 70 -0.77 19.09 38.75
N ARG A 71 -1.56 18.55 37.82
CA ARG A 71 -1.47 17.17 37.38
C ARG A 71 -0.14 17.05 36.66
N ASP A 72 0.74 16.26 37.26
CA ASP A 72 1.88 15.54 36.69
C ASP A 72 2.12 15.84 35.21
N LEU A 73 3.06 16.74 34.94
CA LEU A 73 3.68 16.81 33.62
C LEU A 73 4.32 15.43 33.35
N PRO A 74 4.04 14.79 32.20
CA PRO A 74 4.66 13.52 31.89
C PRO A 74 6.17 13.69 31.84
N HIS A 75 6.86 12.85 32.61
CA HIS A 75 8.32 12.81 32.64
C HIS A 75 8.84 12.30 31.29
N PRO A 76 9.93 12.86 30.75
CA PRO A 76 10.52 12.37 29.50
C PRO A 76 11.01 10.95 29.75
N GLY A 77 10.31 9.96 29.17
CA GLY A 77 10.65 8.54 29.30
C GLY A 77 9.48 7.58 29.47
N GLN A 78 8.23 8.06 29.61
CA GLN A 78 7.09 7.14 29.67
C GLN A 78 6.63 6.74 28.27
N ALA A 79 7.05 5.53 27.86
CA ALA A 79 6.49 4.88 26.69
C ALA A 79 4.98 4.66 26.90
N HIS A 80 4.15 5.20 26.01
CA HIS A 80 2.72 4.97 26.10
C HIS A 80 2.43 3.54 25.62
N HIS A 81 1.72 2.78 26.45
CA HIS A 81 1.35 1.39 26.14
C HIS A 81 -0.16 1.32 25.97
N LYS A 82 -0.62 0.81 24.81
CA LYS A 82 -2.04 0.64 24.51
C LYS A 82 -2.30 -0.80 24.12
N GLN A 83 -3.29 -1.42 24.76
CA GLN A 83 -3.75 -2.76 24.42
C GLN A 83 -5.16 -2.68 23.83
N TRP A 84 -5.39 -3.36 22.71
CA TRP A 84 -6.73 -3.51 22.13
C TRP A 84 -6.89 -4.90 21.54
N ARG A 85 -7.79 -5.70 22.12
CA ARG A 85 -7.92 -7.14 21.83
C ARG A 85 -6.55 -7.83 21.95
N ASN A 86 -6.13 -8.52 20.90
CA ASN A 86 -4.90 -9.29 20.82
C ASN A 86 -3.71 -8.45 20.31
N HIS A 87 -3.87 -7.12 20.28
CA HIS A 87 -2.85 -6.20 19.79
C HIS A 87 -2.29 -5.37 20.92
N GLU A 88 -0.97 -5.33 20.99
CA GLU A 88 -0.20 -4.47 21.88
C GLU A 88 0.52 -3.41 21.06
N TYR A 89 0.52 -2.17 21.55
CA TYR A 89 1.18 -1.05 20.89
C TYR A 89 2.02 -0.29 21.91
N LYS A 90 3.29 -0.05 21.57
CA LYS A 90 4.21 0.76 22.35
C LYS A 90 4.60 1.98 21.56
N TYR A 91 4.62 3.13 22.22
CA TYR A 91 4.96 4.40 21.62
C TYR A 91 6.13 5.05 22.34
N ASP A 92 6.94 5.82 21.62
CA ASP A 92 7.95 6.69 22.23
C ASP A 92 7.32 7.95 22.85
N ALA A 93 8.15 8.82 23.44
CA ALA A 93 7.72 10.05 24.08
C ALA A 93 7.13 11.09 23.11
N TRP A 94 7.43 10.99 21.81
CA TRP A 94 6.87 11.84 20.76
C TRP A 94 5.57 11.28 20.17
N GLY A 95 5.14 10.11 20.65
CA GLY A 95 3.91 9.45 20.22
C GLY A 95 4.07 8.63 18.95
N ASN A 96 5.30 8.34 18.50
CA ASN A 96 5.50 7.44 17.38
C ASN A 96 5.36 5.99 17.83
N LEU A 97 4.70 5.17 17.01
CA LEU A 97 4.59 3.73 17.25
C LEU A 97 5.96 3.10 17.08
N ILE A 98 6.55 2.53 18.14
CA ILE A 98 7.87 1.87 18.09
C ILE A 98 7.76 0.34 18.06
N GLU A 99 6.66 -0.21 18.57
CA GLU A 99 6.39 -1.65 18.55
C GLU A 99 4.90 -1.95 18.44
N LYS A 100 4.57 -2.95 17.64
CA LYS A 100 3.23 -3.54 17.54
C LYS A 100 3.33 -5.05 17.68
N ALA A 101 2.73 -5.63 18.72
CA ALA A 101 2.60 -7.07 18.88
C ALA A 101 1.19 -7.55 18.51
N VAL A 102 1.10 -8.74 17.92
CA VAL A 102 -0.17 -9.42 17.59
C VAL A 102 -0.09 -10.83 18.18
N GLY A 103 -0.82 -11.04 19.29
CA GLY A 103 -0.66 -12.24 20.11
C GLY A 103 0.76 -12.34 20.67
N ILE A 104 1.24 -13.57 20.85
CA ILE A 104 2.56 -13.86 21.43
C ILE A 104 3.64 -14.01 20.35
N VAL A 105 3.22 -14.41 19.14
CA VAL A 105 4.12 -14.97 18.13
C VAL A 105 4.67 -13.92 17.17
N ARG A 106 3.97 -12.80 16.97
CA ARG A 106 4.32 -11.86 15.90
C ARG A 106 4.39 -10.46 16.45
N TRP A 107 5.53 -9.80 16.26
CA TRP A 107 5.69 -8.38 16.58
C TRP A 107 6.44 -7.66 15.49
N GLN A 108 6.19 -6.36 15.42
CA GLN A 108 6.77 -5.46 14.44
C GLN A 108 7.41 -4.27 15.15
N THR A 109 8.65 -3.95 14.83
CA THR A 109 9.36 -2.78 15.33
C THR A 109 9.43 -1.70 14.25
N PHE A 110 9.50 -0.45 14.71
CA PHE A 110 9.50 0.73 13.85
C PHE A 110 10.60 1.68 14.34
N THR A 111 11.50 2.07 13.44
CA THR A 111 12.63 2.95 13.75
C THR A 111 12.48 4.27 13.02
N TYR A 112 12.72 5.37 13.72
CA TYR A 112 12.59 6.73 13.21
C TYR A 112 13.94 7.44 13.21
N ASP A 113 14.12 8.37 12.29
CA ASP A 113 15.26 9.31 12.32
C ASP A 113 14.99 10.52 13.23
N CYS A 114 15.97 11.42 13.34
CA CYS A 114 15.86 12.63 14.15
C CYS A 114 14.85 13.66 13.60
N GLU A 115 14.44 13.53 12.34
CA GLU A 115 13.37 14.33 11.73
C GLU A 115 11.99 13.67 11.92
N ASN A 116 11.91 12.64 12.76
CA ASN A 116 10.69 11.91 13.08
C ASN A 116 10.08 11.15 11.89
N ARG A 117 10.92 10.71 10.94
CA ARG A 117 10.51 9.94 9.76
C ARG A 117 10.81 8.45 9.96
N LEU A 118 9.87 7.59 9.57
CA LEU A 118 10.04 6.13 9.65
C LEU A 118 11.09 5.65 8.66
N VAL A 119 12.23 5.16 9.13
CA VAL A 119 13.37 4.72 8.30
C VAL A 119 13.52 3.21 8.23
N LYS A 120 13.00 2.46 9.20
CA LYS A 120 13.08 0.99 9.22
C LYS A 120 11.85 0.36 9.85
N THR A 121 11.42 -0.77 9.33
CA THR A 121 10.49 -1.68 9.99
C THR A 121 11.01 -3.10 9.95
N GLU A 122 10.85 -3.84 11.03
CA GLU A 122 11.18 -5.27 11.09
C GLU A 122 9.98 -6.03 11.64
N THR A 123 9.61 -7.13 11.00
CA THR A 123 8.58 -8.05 11.48
C THR A 123 9.25 -9.34 11.90
N MET A 124 9.06 -9.70 13.16
CA MET A 124 9.47 -10.97 13.72
C MET A 124 8.27 -11.92 13.76
N ALA A 125 8.51 -13.17 13.45
CA ALA A 125 7.60 -14.28 13.69
C ALA A 125 8.35 -15.35 14.49
N ASP A 126 7.79 -15.74 15.63
CA ASP A 126 8.43 -16.58 16.64
C ASP A 126 9.77 -16.00 17.11
N THR A 127 10.89 -16.52 16.59
CA THR A 127 12.25 -16.07 16.93
C THR A 127 13.05 -15.61 15.71
N GLN A 128 12.41 -15.52 14.54
CA GLN A 128 13.06 -15.21 13.28
C GLN A 128 12.53 -13.92 12.65
N VAL A 129 13.44 -13.16 12.01
CA VAL A 129 13.08 -12.03 11.16
C VAL A 129 12.38 -12.57 9.92
N GLU A 130 11.09 -12.28 9.80
CA GLU A 130 10.30 -12.67 8.63
C GLU A 130 10.42 -11.63 7.52
N SER A 131 10.47 -10.35 7.90
CA SER A 131 10.67 -9.27 6.94
C SER A 131 11.33 -8.03 7.53
N THR A 132 12.11 -7.34 6.70
CA THR A 132 12.70 -6.04 6.99
C THR A 132 12.32 -5.09 5.87
N SER A 133 12.06 -3.82 6.19
CA SER A 133 11.95 -2.76 5.18
C SER A 133 12.70 -1.53 5.64
N SER A 134 13.40 -0.87 4.71
CA SER A 134 14.07 0.41 4.91
C SER A 134 13.50 1.45 3.96
N TYR A 135 13.48 2.70 4.41
CA TYR A 135 12.92 3.83 3.68
C TYR A 135 13.92 4.97 3.59
N GLN A 136 13.94 5.63 2.45
CA GLN A 136 14.83 6.76 2.16
C GLN A 136 13.99 7.98 1.83
N TYR A 137 14.42 9.14 2.30
CA TYR A 137 13.73 10.42 2.14
C TYR A 137 14.68 11.46 1.55
N ASP A 138 14.11 12.41 0.81
CA ASP A 138 14.83 13.63 0.44
C ASP A 138 14.74 14.70 1.53
N SER A 139 15.43 15.84 1.32
CA SER A 139 15.43 16.98 2.25
C SER A 139 14.08 17.67 2.41
N LEU A 140 13.10 17.38 1.55
CA LEU A 140 11.72 17.86 1.68
C LEU A 140 10.85 16.85 2.45
N GLY A 141 11.43 15.75 2.93
CA GLY A 141 10.72 14.70 3.66
C GLY A 141 9.89 13.78 2.78
N ARG A 142 10.06 13.82 1.45
CA ARG A 142 9.35 12.92 0.52
C ARG A 142 10.11 11.61 0.42
N ARG A 143 9.37 10.49 0.44
CA ARG A 143 9.98 9.16 0.29
C ARG A 143 10.51 8.99 -1.14
N VAL A 144 11.81 8.76 -1.29
CA VAL A 144 12.49 8.54 -2.58
C VAL A 144 12.87 7.07 -2.81
N GLY A 145 12.89 6.27 -1.73
CA GLY A 145 13.25 4.87 -1.82
C GLY A 145 12.57 4.01 -0.78
N LYS A 146 12.34 2.75 -1.14
CA LYS A 146 11.97 1.66 -0.24
C LYS A 146 12.77 0.42 -0.65
N GLN A 147 13.40 -0.23 0.30
CA GLN A 147 13.93 -1.58 0.12
C GLN A 147 13.21 -2.49 1.10
N SER A 148 12.85 -3.68 0.66
CA SER A 148 12.24 -4.69 1.53
C SER A 148 12.85 -6.05 1.30
N GLU A 149 13.02 -6.79 2.37
CA GLU A 149 13.45 -8.17 2.36
C GLU A 149 12.38 -9.00 3.07
N ILE A 150 11.84 -10.00 2.40
CA ILE A 150 10.80 -10.87 2.94
C ILE A 150 11.20 -12.31 2.66
N LYS A 151 11.45 -13.10 3.69
CA LYS A 151 11.86 -14.52 3.56
C LYS A 151 13.03 -14.71 2.57
N GLY A 152 14.02 -13.83 2.64
CA GLY A 152 15.21 -13.84 1.77
C GLY A 152 15.00 -13.31 0.34
N GLN A 153 13.78 -12.87 -0.01
CA GLN A 153 13.52 -12.19 -1.28
C GLN A 153 13.62 -10.68 -1.09
N SER A 154 14.52 -10.05 -1.84
CA SER A 154 14.69 -8.60 -1.82
C SER A 154 13.88 -7.92 -2.92
N ASP A 155 13.13 -6.89 -2.55
CA ASP A 155 12.46 -5.99 -3.47
C ASP A 155 12.93 -4.56 -3.22
N GLN A 156 12.93 -3.75 -4.27
CA GLN A 156 13.31 -2.35 -4.21
C GLN A 156 12.33 -1.50 -5.00
N LYS A 157 12.11 -0.28 -4.52
CA LYS A 157 11.23 0.69 -5.15
C LYS A 157 11.82 2.08 -5.02
N ARG A 158 11.87 2.81 -6.14
CA ARG A 158 12.29 4.21 -6.19
C ARG A 158 11.11 5.09 -6.58
N PHE A 159 11.13 6.31 -6.07
CA PHE A 159 10.06 7.28 -6.31
C PHE A 159 10.67 8.59 -6.82
N LEU A 160 10.16 9.07 -7.94
CA LEU A 160 10.53 10.35 -8.53
C LEU A 160 9.43 11.38 -8.27
N TRP A 161 9.83 12.60 -7.90
CA TRP A 161 8.90 13.66 -7.50
C TRP A 161 9.16 14.97 -8.26
N GLN A 162 8.08 15.71 -8.53
CA GLN A 162 8.09 17.10 -8.98
C GLN A 162 7.20 17.93 -8.05
N GLY A 163 7.81 18.81 -7.24
CA GLY A 163 7.08 19.49 -6.16
C GLY A 163 6.41 18.47 -5.23
N LEU A 164 5.10 18.57 -5.02
CA LEU A 164 4.35 17.58 -4.21
C LEU A 164 3.74 16.45 -5.06
N ARG A 165 4.07 16.34 -6.34
CA ARG A 165 3.54 15.32 -7.27
C ARG A 165 4.52 14.18 -7.44
N MET A 166 4.06 12.95 -7.25
CA MET A 166 4.85 11.77 -7.57
C MET A 166 4.78 11.57 -9.07
N LEU A 167 5.90 11.66 -9.78
CA LEU A 167 5.94 11.45 -11.22
C LEU A 167 6.11 9.99 -11.57
N ARG A 168 6.95 9.27 -10.84
CA ARG A 168 7.28 7.89 -11.21
C ARG A 168 7.50 7.01 -10.00
N GLU A 169 7.07 5.76 -10.13
CA GLU A 169 7.45 4.64 -9.29
C GLU A 169 8.23 3.62 -10.13
N GLU A 170 9.35 3.14 -9.63
CA GLU A 170 10.21 2.18 -10.34
C GLU A 170 10.55 1.00 -9.42
N SER A 171 10.33 -0.22 -9.90
CA SER A 171 10.75 -1.47 -9.30
C SER A 171 11.52 -2.31 -10.33
N PRO A 172 12.23 -3.37 -9.94
CA PRO A 172 12.91 -4.24 -10.90
C PRO A 172 11.93 -4.76 -11.97
N GLY A 173 12.20 -4.46 -13.25
CA GLY A 173 11.39 -4.90 -14.38
C GLY A 173 10.02 -4.21 -14.53
N GLN A 174 9.71 -3.16 -13.74
CA GLN A 174 8.44 -2.44 -13.87
C GLN A 174 8.57 -0.96 -13.49
N SER A 175 7.87 -0.09 -14.20
CA SER A 175 7.69 1.30 -13.78
C SER A 175 6.28 1.81 -14.03
N SER A 176 5.86 2.77 -13.22
CA SER A 176 4.57 3.45 -13.34
C SER A 176 4.81 4.96 -13.37
N LEU A 177 4.41 5.62 -14.46
CA LEU A 177 4.46 7.07 -14.63
C LEU A 177 3.08 7.66 -14.35
N TYR A 178 3.01 8.72 -13.55
CA TYR A 178 1.79 9.44 -13.21
C TYR A 178 1.73 10.77 -13.95
N LEU A 179 0.63 10.97 -14.67
CA LEU A 179 0.31 12.19 -15.41
C LEU A 179 -0.76 12.97 -14.66
N TYR A 180 -0.61 14.28 -14.63
CA TYR A 180 -1.50 15.20 -13.92
C TYR A 180 -2.04 16.25 -14.88
N GLU A 181 -3.20 16.81 -14.53
CA GLU A 181 -3.73 17.96 -15.25
C GLU A 181 -2.78 19.17 -15.15
N PRO A 182 -2.69 20.01 -16.21
CA PRO A 182 -1.85 21.20 -16.21
C PRO A 182 -2.16 22.12 -15.01
N GLY A 183 -1.14 22.50 -14.26
CA GLY A 183 -1.29 23.39 -13.10
C GLY A 183 -2.04 22.79 -11.89
N SER A 184 -2.53 21.55 -11.97
CA SER A 184 -3.38 20.93 -10.93
C SER A 184 -2.76 19.68 -10.31
N TYR A 185 -3.18 19.33 -9.10
CA TYR A 185 -2.82 18.07 -8.44
C TYR A 185 -3.76 16.92 -8.81
N ALA A 186 -4.76 17.18 -9.66
CA ALA A 186 -5.67 16.16 -10.16
C ALA A 186 -4.90 15.17 -11.05
N PRO A 187 -4.91 13.86 -10.71
CA PRO A 187 -4.28 12.85 -11.53
C PRO A 187 -5.13 12.63 -12.79
N LEU A 188 -4.47 12.59 -13.94
CA LEU A 188 -5.09 12.41 -15.25
C LEU A 188 -4.98 10.97 -15.70
N ALA A 189 -3.76 10.42 -15.68
CA ALA A 189 -3.51 9.06 -16.14
C ALA A 189 -2.31 8.42 -15.43
N ARG A 190 -2.23 7.10 -15.49
CA ARG A 190 -1.05 6.30 -15.12
C ARG A 190 -0.62 5.45 -16.30
N VAL A 191 0.67 5.45 -16.60
CA VAL A 191 1.27 4.62 -17.65
C VAL A 191 2.16 3.59 -16.98
N ASP A 192 1.78 2.33 -17.06
CA ASP A 192 2.57 1.21 -16.55
C ASP A 192 3.37 0.59 -17.70
N GLN A 193 4.67 0.46 -17.46
CA GLN A 193 5.62 -0.22 -18.33
C GLN A 193 6.18 -1.42 -17.59
N LYS A 194 6.22 -2.57 -18.26
CA LYS A 194 6.82 -3.79 -17.73
C LYS A 194 7.87 -4.30 -18.71
N GLU A 195 9.02 -4.71 -18.19
CA GLU A 195 10.11 -5.27 -18.98
C GLU A 195 9.61 -6.53 -19.71
N GLY A 196 9.90 -6.61 -21.02
CA GLY A 196 9.42 -7.69 -21.89
C GLY A 196 8.02 -7.48 -22.47
N GLU A 197 7.25 -6.49 -22.03
CA GLU A 197 6.01 -6.08 -22.72
C GLU A 197 6.35 -5.00 -23.76
N THR A 198 5.88 -5.16 -25.00
CA THR A 198 6.07 -4.18 -26.08
C THR A 198 5.15 -2.97 -25.95
N GLU A 199 4.04 -3.12 -25.24
CA GLU A 199 3.02 -2.09 -25.08
C GLU A 199 2.92 -1.65 -23.62
N ASN A 200 2.75 -0.34 -23.43
CA ASN A 200 2.48 0.24 -22.12
C ASN A 200 0.98 0.19 -21.83
N LYS A 201 0.62 -0.12 -20.58
CA LYS A 201 -0.78 -0.08 -20.13
C LYS A 201 -1.11 1.30 -19.58
N VAL A 202 -2.10 1.96 -20.19
CA VAL A 202 -2.56 3.29 -19.77
C VAL A 202 -3.88 3.18 -19.03
N TYR A 203 -3.94 3.82 -17.86
CA TYR A 203 -5.12 3.93 -17.01
C TYR A 203 -5.50 5.40 -16.86
N TYR A 204 -6.78 5.73 -17.02
CA TYR A 204 -7.26 7.10 -16.81
C TYR A 204 -7.99 7.21 -15.48
N TYR A 205 -7.62 8.22 -14.70
CA TYR A 205 -8.33 8.53 -13.47
C TYR A 205 -9.61 9.29 -13.81
N HIS A 206 -10.71 8.87 -13.20
CA HIS A 206 -11.98 9.58 -13.26
C HIS A 206 -12.24 10.09 -11.86
N THR A 207 -12.32 11.41 -11.72
CA THR A 207 -12.72 12.04 -10.46
C THR A 207 -14.20 12.36 -10.57
N ASP A 208 -15.00 11.75 -9.70
CA ASP A 208 -16.36 12.19 -9.42
C ASP A 208 -16.24 13.44 -8.54
N GLN A 209 -16.37 14.61 -9.15
CA GLN A 209 -16.53 15.87 -8.42
C GLN A 209 -18.00 16.12 -8.12
#